data_AF-A0A936M5P9-F1
#
_entry.id   AF-A0A936M5P9-F1
#
_cell.length_a   1.000
_cell.length_b   1.000
_cell.length_c   1.000
_cell.angle_alpha   90.00
_cell.angle_beta   90.00
_cell.angle_gamma   90.00
#
_symmetry.space_group_name_H-M   'P 1'
#
loop_
_entity.id
_entity.type
_entity.pdbx_description
1 polymer ?
#
loop_
_entity_poly.entity_id
_entity_poly.type
_entity_poly.pdbx_seq_one_letter_code
_entity_poly.pdbx_strand_id
1 'polypeptide(L)'
;MSRLVVHDGFNRALDMLHDQHHVLIVGNPGIGKTTLARMLMCHYLHESFTPVCVLGNIEDAWKVVHNSLAEKRKLVVLYDDFLGRLRFDEQKFGKNEECSLLEFLANVRRAQNLRLILTTREYILADAQRMHGAFAARANEILKCTLSLRDYSKLHLPTKMLFNHLYFSDLPDAFRSWFGRKLSPSDLV
;
A
#
# COMPACT_ATOMS: atom_id res chain seq x y z
N MET A 1 16.18 18.63 21.79
CA MET A 1 16.42 17.49 20.88
C MET A 1 15.23 16.55 20.96
N SER A 2 14.29 16.62 20.02
CA SER A 2 13.05 15.83 20.03
C SER A 2 13.31 14.43 19.43
N ARG A 3 13.19 13.40 20.27
CA ARG A 3 13.34 11.99 19.91
C ARG A 3 12.17 11.57 19.01
N LEU A 4 12.51 11.03 17.83
CA LEU A 4 11.59 10.72 16.73
C LEU A 4 10.72 9.49 17.07
N VAL A 5 9.44 9.67 17.37
CA VAL A 5 8.47 8.57 17.62
C VAL A 5 7.75 8.21 16.30
N VAL A 6 8.52 7.84 15.28
CA VAL A 6 8.03 7.54 13.91
C VAL A 6 8.32 6.07 13.50
N HIS A 7 9.07 5.33 14.30
CA HIS A 7 10.02 4.37 13.72
C HIS A 7 9.48 2.95 13.53
N ASP A 8 8.67 2.42 14.46
CA ASP A 8 8.49 0.96 14.52
C ASP A 8 7.57 0.41 13.42
N GLY A 9 6.43 1.06 13.15
CA GLY A 9 5.50 0.61 12.11
C GLY A 9 6.06 0.81 10.70
N PHE A 10 6.78 1.92 10.50
CA PHE A 10 7.42 2.21 9.22
C PHE A 10 8.56 1.25 8.91
N ASN A 11 9.48 1.03 9.85
CA ASN A 11 10.59 0.11 9.62
C ASN A 11 10.12 -1.33 9.48
N ARG A 12 9.17 -1.78 10.29
CA ARG A 12 8.61 -3.13 10.12
C ARG A 12 7.98 -3.31 8.73
N ALA A 13 7.31 -2.28 8.20
CA ALA A 13 6.80 -2.33 6.84
C ALA A 13 7.93 -2.33 5.79
N LEU A 14 9.01 -1.60 6.02
CA LEU A 14 10.20 -1.66 5.16
C LEU A 14 10.85 -3.05 5.19
N ASP A 15 11.01 -3.66 6.35
CA ASP A 15 11.55 -5.02 6.50
C ASP A 15 10.68 -6.03 5.74
N MET A 16 9.35 -5.94 5.88
CA MET A 16 8.41 -6.76 5.12
C MET A 16 8.53 -6.54 3.60
N LEU A 17 8.65 -5.28 3.16
CA LEU A 17 8.83 -4.96 1.74
C LEU A 17 10.20 -5.40 1.22
N HIS A 18 11.25 -5.37 2.04
CA HIS A 18 12.57 -5.85 1.68
C HIS A 18 12.56 -7.37 1.52
N ASP A 19 12.03 -8.11 2.49
CA ASP A 19 12.13 -9.56 2.56
C ASP A 19 11.06 -10.29 1.74
N GLN A 20 9.86 -9.72 1.68
CA GLN A 20 8.68 -10.38 1.10
C GLN A 20 8.13 -9.64 -0.11
N HIS A 21 8.71 -8.49 -0.46
CA HIS A 21 8.31 -7.61 -1.56
C HIS A 21 6.89 -7.04 -1.47
N HIS A 22 6.17 -7.32 -0.39
CA HIS A 22 4.84 -6.77 -0.17
C HIS A 22 4.54 -6.56 1.31
N VAL A 23 3.63 -5.64 1.59
CA VAL A 23 3.07 -5.41 2.93
C VAL A 23 1.58 -5.13 2.83
N LEU A 24 0.81 -5.68 3.77
CA LEU A 24 -0.60 -5.38 3.97
C LEU A 24 -0.76 -4.53 5.24
N ILE A 25 -1.17 -3.27 5.07
CA ILE A 25 -1.41 -2.34 6.18
C ILE A 25 -2.90 -2.33 6.52
N VAL A 26 -3.23 -2.71 7.75
CA VAL A 26 -4.60 -2.91 8.23
C VAL A 26 -4.89 -1.98 9.41
N GLY A 27 -6.14 -1.53 9.55
CA GLY A 27 -6.56 -0.75 10.71
C GLY A 27 -7.82 0.07 10.45
N ASN A 28 -8.29 0.76 11.48
CA ASN A 28 -9.53 1.53 11.44
C ASN A 28 -9.50 2.69 10.42
N PRO A 29 -10.65 3.15 9.90
CA PRO A 29 -10.73 4.39 9.12
C PRO A 29 -10.05 5.56 9.85
N GLY A 30 -9.36 6.43 9.11
CA GLY A 30 -8.69 7.60 9.68
C GLY A 30 -7.38 7.34 10.46
N ILE A 31 -6.99 6.09 10.71
CA ILE A 31 -5.78 5.75 11.51
C ILE A 31 -4.43 6.06 10.83
N GLY A 32 -4.43 6.53 9.57
CA GLY A 32 -3.20 6.88 8.85
C GLY A 32 -2.58 5.79 7.98
N LYS A 33 -3.31 4.71 7.62
CA LYS A 33 -2.83 3.67 6.69
C LYS A 33 -2.28 4.23 5.37
N THR A 34 -3.06 5.08 4.71
CA THR A 34 -2.67 5.70 3.44
C THR A 34 -1.47 6.63 3.63
N THR A 35 -1.34 7.30 4.78
CA THR A 35 -0.17 8.11 5.13
C THR A 35 1.08 7.23 5.24
N LEU A 36 1.00 6.11 5.95
CA LEU A 36 2.12 5.16 6.05
C LEU A 36 2.50 4.58 4.69
N ALA A 37 1.50 4.15 3.91
CA ALA A 37 1.72 3.64 2.55
C ALA A 37 2.44 4.67 1.66
N ARG A 38 2.04 5.93 1.74
CA ARG A 38 2.67 7.06 1.04
C ARG A 38 4.13 7.25 1.44
N MET A 39 4.45 7.17 2.73
CA MET A 39 5.84 7.24 3.20
C MET A 39 6.69 6.12 2.62
N LEU A 40 6.16 4.90 2.58
CA LEU A 40 6.87 3.75 2.01
C LEU A 40 7.12 3.96 0.52
N MET A 41 6.15 4.51 -0.22
CA MET A 41 6.37 4.88 -1.63
C MET A 41 7.47 5.95 -1.79
N CYS A 42 7.53 6.94 -0.89
CA CYS A 42 8.57 7.98 -0.94
C CYS A 42 9.97 7.39 -0.70
N HIS A 43 10.07 6.46 0.25
CA HIS A 43 11.31 5.73 0.49
C HIS A 43 11.74 4.97 -0.77
N TYR A 44 10.83 4.20 -1.38
CA TYR A 44 11.17 3.44 -2.59
C TYR A 44 11.44 4.32 -3.82
N LEU A 45 10.84 5.49 -3.90
CA LEU A 45 11.21 6.48 -4.91
C LEU A 45 12.68 6.90 -4.78
N HIS A 46 13.15 7.16 -3.56
CA HIS A 46 14.56 7.44 -3.30
C HIS A 46 15.46 6.26 -3.69
N GLU A 47 14.97 5.03 -3.54
CA GLU A 47 15.62 3.79 -4.01
C GLU A 47 15.49 3.54 -5.53
N SER A 48 15.12 4.57 -6.30
CA SER A 48 14.95 4.54 -7.77
C SER A 48 13.81 3.64 -8.26
N PHE A 49 12.79 3.39 -7.44
CA PHE A 49 11.55 2.77 -7.88
C PHE A 49 10.58 3.83 -8.39
N THR A 50 9.85 3.52 -9.46
CA THR A 50 8.78 4.38 -9.96
C THR A 50 7.50 4.08 -9.17
N PRO A 51 6.87 5.09 -8.52
CA PRO A 51 5.63 4.89 -7.78
C PRO A 51 4.43 4.77 -8.72
N VAL A 52 3.55 3.80 -8.44
CA VAL A 52 2.29 3.61 -9.16
C VAL A 52 1.15 3.41 -8.18
N CYS A 53 0.05 4.16 -8.35
CA CYS A 53 -1.14 4.02 -7.54
C CYS A 53 -2.25 3.33 -8.34
N VAL A 54 -2.75 2.21 -7.81
CA VAL A 54 -3.88 1.47 -8.38
C VAL A 54 -5.18 2.00 -7.75
N LEU A 55 -6.00 2.64 -8.59
CA LEU A 55 -7.26 3.25 -8.17
C LEU A 55 -8.49 2.36 -8.46
N GLY A 56 -8.42 1.53 -9.49
CA GLY A 56 -9.48 0.60 -9.87
C GLY A 56 -9.33 -0.76 -9.21
N ASN A 57 -9.16 -1.78 -10.05
CA ASN A 57 -9.10 -3.19 -9.71
C ASN A 57 -7.68 -3.75 -9.86
N ILE A 58 -7.52 -5.04 -9.58
CA ILE A 58 -6.23 -5.72 -9.71
C ILE A 58 -5.73 -5.79 -11.16
N GLU A 59 -6.62 -5.76 -12.16
CA GLU A 59 -6.23 -5.75 -13.58
C GLU A 59 -5.37 -4.53 -13.95
N ASP A 60 -5.63 -3.38 -13.33
CA ASP A 60 -4.81 -2.19 -13.54
C ASP A 60 -3.39 -2.37 -12.97
N ALA A 61 -3.26 -3.07 -11.84
CA ALA A 61 -1.95 -3.45 -11.29
C ALA A 61 -1.20 -4.39 -12.24
N TRP A 62 -1.91 -5.36 -12.83
CA TRP A 62 -1.34 -6.28 -13.81
C TRP A 62 -0.85 -5.60 -15.08
N LYS A 63 -1.62 -4.65 -15.64
CA LYS A 63 -1.20 -3.88 -16.83
C LYS A 63 0.09 -3.12 -16.58
N VAL A 64 0.19 -2.46 -15.42
CA VAL A 64 1.38 -1.72 -15.00
C VAL A 64 2.59 -2.63 -14.92
N VAL A 65 2.43 -3.79 -14.27
CA VAL A 65 3.52 -4.75 -14.08
C VAL A 65 3.97 -5.39 -15.39
N HIS A 66 3.05 -5.83 -16.25
CA HIS A 66 3.40 -6.42 -17.55
C HIS A 66 4.21 -5.46 -18.43
N ASN A 67 3.78 -4.20 -18.52
CA ASN A 67 4.47 -3.19 -19.31
C ASN A 67 5.87 -2.88 -18.74
N SER A 68 6.01 -2.89 -17.41
CA SER A 68 7.25 -2.49 -16.74
C SER A 68 8.27 -3.61 -16.58
N LEU A 69 7.82 -4.87 -16.50
CA LEU A 69 8.69 -6.05 -16.47
C LEU A 69 9.45 -6.21 -17.79
N ALA A 70 8.82 -5.91 -18.93
CA ALA A 70 9.47 -5.91 -20.23
C ALA A 70 10.65 -4.91 -20.29
N GLU A 71 10.53 -3.80 -19.56
CA GLU A 71 11.51 -2.71 -19.56
C GLU A 71 12.51 -2.77 -18.38
N LYS A 72 12.48 -3.84 -17.57
CA LYS A 72 13.31 -4.01 -16.35
C LYS A 72 13.22 -2.83 -15.37
N ARG A 73 12.12 -2.07 -15.36
CA ARG A 73 11.95 -0.92 -14.46
C ARG A 73 11.68 -1.39 -13.04
N LYS A 74 12.17 -0.63 -12.05
CA LYS A 74 11.82 -0.80 -10.63
C LYS A 74 10.49 -0.10 -10.35
N LEU A 75 9.55 -0.79 -9.70
CA LEU A 75 8.20 -0.29 -9.42
C LEU A 75 7.78 -0.49 -7.96
N VAL A 76 7.19 0.55 -7.35
CA VAL A 76 6.48 0.43 -6.08
C VAL A 76 5.00 0.73 -6.31
N VAL A 77 4.16 -0.30 -6.17
CA VAL A 77 2.73 -0.26 -6.44
C VAL A 77 1.98 -0.10 -5.13
N LEU A 78 1.13 0.91 -5.03
CA LEU A 78 0.17 1.07 -3.94
C LEU A 78 -1.23 0.71 -4.42
N TYR A 79 -1.83 -0.28 -3.76
CA TYR A 79 -3.24 -0.63 -3.93
C TYR A 79 -4.01 -0.29 -2.65
N ASP A 80 -4.54 0.94 -2.61
CA ASP A 80 -5.14 1.57 -1.43
C ASP A 80 -6.62 1.21 -1.26
N ASP A 81 -7.02 0.79 -0.06
CA ASP A 81 -8.35 0.30 0.33
C ASP A 81 -8.87 -0.82 -0.59
N PHE A 82 -8.01 -1.78 -0.98
CA PHE A 82 -8.29 -2.74 -2.05
C PHE A 82 -9.57 -3.55 -1.81
N LEU A 83 -9.75 -4.17 -0.63
CA LEU A 83 -11.01 -4.87 -0.31
C LEU A 83 -12.20 -3.92 -0.11
N GLY A 84 -11.93 -2.69 0.33
CA GLY A 84 -12.98 -1.71 0.59
C GLY A 84 -13.68 -1.28 -0.68
N ARG A 85 -12.93 -1.08 -1.76
CA ARG A 85 -13.49 -0.75 -3.07
C ARG A 85 -14.30 -1.89 -3.67
N LEU A 86 -13.87 -3.12 -3.41
CA LEU A 86 -14.53 -4.33 -3.91
C LEU A 86 -15.86 -4.62 -3.25
N ARG A 87 -16.04 -4.19 -1.99
CA ARG A 87 -17.34 -4.25 -1.29
C ARG A 87 -18.41 -3.37 -1.95
N PHE A 88 -18.03 -2.26 -2.58
CA PHE A 88 -18.97 -1.34 -3.24
C PHE A 88 -19.28 -1.72 -4.69
N ASP A 89 -18.57 -2.72 -5.23
CA ASP A 89 -18.75 -3.22 -6.59
C ASP A 89 -19.13 -4.71 -6.49
N GLU A 90 -20.35 -4.98 -6.00
CA GLU A 90 -20.89 -6.32 -5.73
C GLU A 90 -20.83 -7.26 -6.97
N GLN A 91 -20.70 -6.70 -8.18
CA GLN A 91 -20.53 -7.46 -9.42
C GLN A 91 -19.08 -7.90 -9.71
N LYS A 92 -18.07 -7.33 -9.04
CA LYS A 92 -16.64 -7.57 -9.34
C LYS A 92 -15.92 -8.50 -8.38
N PHE A 93 -16.40 -8.65 -7.15
CA PHE A 93 -15.86 -9.65 -6.23
C PHE A 93 -16.37 -11.07 -6.55
N GLY A 94 -16.07 -11.54 -7.76
CA GLY A 94 -16.17 -12.93 -8.14
C GLY A 94 -14.88 -13.68 -7.80
N LYS A 95 -14.93 -15.02 -7.85
CA LYS A 95 -13.77 -15.92 -7.67
C LYS A 95 -12.53 -15.49 -8.48
N ASN A 96 -12.72 -14.81 -9.60
CA ASN A 96 -11.65 -14.40 -10.52
C ASN A 96 -10.75 -13.29 -9.94
N GLU A 97 -11.30 -12.30 -9.21
CA GLU A 97 -10.49 -11.20 -8.68
C GLU A 97 -9.62 -11.65 -7.49
N GLU A 98 -10.15 -12.53 -6.64
CA GLU A 98 -9.39 -13.17 -5.57
C GLU A 98 -8.21 -13.99 -6.12
N CYS A 99 -8.48 -14.84 -7.13
CA CYS A 99 -7.44 -15.61 -7.79
C CYS A 99 -6.38 -14.69 -8.43
N SER A 100 -6.82 -13.65 -9.13
CA SER A 100 -5.93 -12.68 -9.79
C SER A 100 -5.04 -11.93 -8.79
N LEU A 101 -5.56 -11.55 -7.62
CA LEU A 101 -4.76 -10.94 -6.54
C LEU A 101 -3.70 -11.91 -6.01
N LEU A 102 -4.06 -13.17 -5.79
CA LEU A 102 -3.13 -14.19 -5.29
C LEU A 102 -2.02 -14.50 -6.30
N GLU A 103 -2.37 -14.58 -7.59
CA GLU A 103 -1.39 -14.71 -8.67
C GLU A 103 -0.48 -13.48 -8.75
N PHE A 104 -1.04 -12.28 -8.61
CA PHE A 104 -0.28 -11.04 -8.60
C PHE A 104 0.76 -11.04 -7.47
N LEU A 105 0.34 -11.40 -6.26
CA LEU A 105 1.22 -11.53 -5.10
C LEU A 105 2.34 -12.55 -5.32
N ALA A 106 2.03 -13.70 -5.90
CA ALA A 106 3.03 -14.72 -6.21
C ALA A 106 4.10 -14.18 -7.18
N ASN A 107 3.73 -13.31 -8.12
CA ASN A 107 4.67 -12.65 -9.03
C ASN A 107 5.50 -11.58 -8.33
N VAL A 108 4.88 -10.73 -7.50
CA VAL A 108 5.57 -9.71 -6.70
C VAL A 108 6.69 -10.32 -5.86
N ARG A 109 6.41 -11.44 -5.19
CA ARG A 109 7.39 -12.13 -4.32
C ARG A 109 8.64 -12.61 -5.07
N ARG A 110 8.54 -12.88 -6.37
CA ARG A 110 9.66 -13.33 -7.21
C ARG A 110 10.37 -12.17 -7.92
N ALA A 111 9.69 -11.05 -8.08
CA ALA A 111 10.20 -9.88 -8.80
C ALA A 111 11.05 -8.98 -7.89
N GLN A 112 12.37 -9.00 -8.10
CA GLN A 112 13.31 -8.16 -7.35
C GLN A 112 13.07 -6.66 -7.55
N ASN A 113 12.52 -6.30 -8.71
CA ASN A 113 12.23 -4.93 -9.12
C ASN A 113 10.80 -4.48 -8.82
N LEU A 114 10.00 -5.26 -8.08
CA LEU A 114 8.61 -4.91 -7.78
C LEU A 114 8.36 -4.91 -6.27
N ARG A 115 7.66 -3.89 -5.78
CA ARG A 115 7.19 -3.77 -4.41
C ARG A 115 5.70 -3.48 -4.40
N LEU A 116 4.96 -4.14 -3.50
CA LEU A 116 3.51 -3.97 -3.38
C LEU A 116 3.10 -3.53 -1.98
N ILE A 117 2.42 -2.41 -1.89
CA ILE A 117 1.83 -1.90 -0.66
C ILE A 117 0.31 -2.02 -0.79
N LEU A 118 -0.31 -2.80 0.09
CA LEU A 118 -1.75 -2.97 0.17
C LEU A 118 -2.26 -2.27 1.42
N THR A 119 -3.42 -1.61 1.33
CA THR A 119 -4.10 -1.11 2.52
C THR A 119 -5.55 -1.59 2.54
N THR A 120 -6.07 -1.90 3.73
CA THR A 120 -7.49 -2.18 3.90
C THR A 120 -7.97 -1.87 5.31
N ARG A 121 -9.29 -1.76 5.47
CA ARG A 121 -9.90 -1.63 6.79
C ARG A 121 -10.02 -2.99 7.45
N GLU A 122 -9.87 -2.98 8.75
CA GLU A 122 -9.78 -4.23 9.50
C GLU A 122 -11.09 -5.01 9.57
N TYR A 123 -12.23 -4.33 9.73
CA TYR A 123 -13.52 -4.99 9.65
C TYR A 123 -13.76 -5.59 8.25
N ILE A 124 -13.29 -4.92 7.19
CA ILE A 124 -13.41 -5.42 5.81
C ILE A 124 -12.54 -6.67 5.60
N LEU A 125 -11.32 -6.67 6.13
CA LEU A 125 -10.47 -7.86 6.13
C LEU A 125 -11.12 -9.01 6.91
N ALA A 126 -11.64 -8.74 8.10
CA ALA A 126 -12.32 -9.74 8.92
C ALA A 126 -13.58 -10.29 8.23
N ASP A 127 -14.34 -9.45 7.52
CA ASP A 127 -15.49 -9.89 6.74
C ASP A 127 -15.04 -10.74 5.54
N ALA A 128 -13.94 -10.38 4.85
CA ALA A 128 -13.40 -11.16 3.74
C ALA A 128 -12.89 -12.54 4.18
N GLN A 129 -12.28 -12.63 5.37
CA GLN A 129 -11.88 -13.91 5.97
C GLN A 129 -13.07 -14.81 6.32
N ARG A 130 -14.19 -14.22 6.75
CA ARG A 130 -15.42 -14.95 7.13
C ARG A 130 -16.20 -15.52 5.95
N MET A 131 -16.07 -14.97 4.75
CA MET A 131 -16.89 -15.38 3.61
C MET A 131 -16.54 -16.76 3.00
N HIS A 132 -15.71 -17.59 3.65
CA HIS A 132 -15.35 -18.97 3.20
C HIS A 132 -15.22 -19.11 1.67
N GLY A 133 -14.25 -18.41 1.09
CA GLY A 133 -13.91 -18.41 -0.35
C GLY A 133 -12.44 -18.74 -0.63
N ALA A 134 -12.01 -18.58 -1.89
CA ALA A 134 -10.63 -18.81 -2.31
C ALA A 134 -9.64 -17.88 -1.59
N PHE A 135 -10.11 -16.69 -1.19
CA PHE A 135 -9.38 -15.79 -0.29
C PHE A 135 -8.99 -16.48 1.01
N ALA A 136 -9.88 -17.19 1.72
CA ALA A 136 -9.54 -17.81 3.01
C ALA A 136 -8.46 -18.91 2.90
N ALA A 137 -8.43 -19.65 1.79
CA ALA A 137 -7.47 -20.74 1.58
C ALA A 137 -6.03 -20.23 1.41
N ARG A 138 -5.84 -19.02 0.87
CA ARG A 138 -4.50 -18.41 0.66
C ARG A 138 -4.29 -17.09 1.39
N ALA A 139 -5.28 -16.60 2.12
CA ALA A 139 -5.21 -15.39 2.93
C ALA A 139 -4.05 -15.47 3.92
N ASN A 140 -3.75 -16.66 4.44
CA ASN A 140 -2.60 -16.87 5.31
C ASN A 140 -1.28 -16.37 4.71
N GLU A 141 -1.11 -16.38 3.39
CA GLU A 141 0.11 -15.87 2.73
C GLU A 141 0.18 -14.35 2.71
N ILE A 142 -0.96 -13.69 2.48
CA ILE A 142 -1.11 -12.23 2.56
C ILE A 142 -0.98 -11.76 4.01
N LEU A 143 -1.58 -12.52 4.93
CA LEU A 143 -1.65 -12.19 6.34
C LEU A 143 -0.28 -12.27 7.04
N LYS A 144 0.65 -13.08 6.51
CA LYS A 144 2.05 -13.12 6.99
C LYS A 144 2.75 -11.76 6.95
N CYS A 145 2.41 -10.92 5.98
CA CYS A 145 3.00 -9.60 5.80
C CYS A 145 2.02 -8.50 6.25
N THR A 146 1.22 -8.77 7.28
CA THR A 146 0.26 -7.82 7.81
C THR A 146 0.85 -6.97 8.92
N LEU A 147 0.75 -5.65 8.73
CA LEU A 147 0.99 -4.65 9.75
C LEU A 147 -0.35 -4.07 10.23
N SER A 148 -0.74 -4.38 11.47
CA SER A 148 -1.92 -3.77 12.10
C SER A 148 -1.57 -2.42 12.71
N LEU A 149 -2.33 -1.38 12.40
CA LEU A 149 -2.19 -0.05 12.98
C LEU A 149 -3.00 0.16 14.28
N ARG A 150 -3.74 -0.85 14.76
CA ARG A 150 -4.52 -0.75 16.03
C ARG A 150 -3.66 -0.37 17.22
N ASP A 151 -2.44 -0.90 17.27
CA ASP A 151 -1.54 -0.75 18.42
C ASP A 151 -0.74 0.57 18.39
N TYR A 152 -0.90 1.37 17.33
CA TYR A 152 -0.15 2.60 17.14
C TYR A 152 -0.98 3.78 17.62
N SER A 153 -0.82 4.13 18.90
CA SER A 153 -1.38 5.34 19.47
C SER A 153 -0.78 6.56 18.78
N LYS A 154 -1.60 7.21 17.93
CA LYS A 154 -1.31 8.48 17.25
C LYS A 154 0.04 8.50 16.53
N LEU A 155 0.05 8.16 15.24
CA LEU A 155 1.10 8.55 14.31
C LEU A 155 1.21 10.09 14.29
N HIS A 156 1.90 10.66 15.27
CA HIS A 156 2.48 12.00 15.19
C HIS A 156 3.74 11.89 14.33
N LEU A 157 3.51 11.56 13.06
CA LEU A 157 4.49 11.87 12.05
C LEU A 157 4.67 13.38 12.06
N PRO A 158 5.89 13.93 12.11
CA PRO A 158 6.09 15.31 11.77
C PRO A 158 5.73 15.44 10.28
N THR A 159 4.48 15.81 10.00
CA THR A 159 3.94 16.08 8.67
C THR A 159 4.86 17.02 7.90
N LYS A 160 5.57 17.91 8.61
CA LYS A 160 6.62 18.80 8.10
C LYS A 160 7.85 18.10 7.52
N MET A 161 8.36 17.02 8.12
CA MET A 161 9.53 16.32 7.58
C MET A 161 9.15 15.54 6.32
N LEU A 162 8.00 14.87 6.33
CA LEU A 162 7.46 14.15 5.17
C LEU A 162 7.14 15.12 4.03
N PHE A 163 6.51 16.26 4.34
CA PHE A 163 6.19 17.30 3.35
C PHE A 163 7.45 17.97 2.81
N ASN A 164 8.45 18.29 3.63
CA ASN A 164 9.72 18.81 3.12
C ASN A 164 10.35 17.80 2.15
N HIS A 165 10.44 16.53 2.52
CA HIS A 165 11.06 15.56 1.63
C HIS A 165 10.28 15.34 0.32
N LEU A 166 8.94 15.42 0.36
CA LEU A 166 8.04 15.33 -0.81
C LEU A 166 8.06 16.59 -1.69
N TYR A 167 7.95 17.77 -1.09
CA TYR A 167 7.88 19.06 -1.78
C TYR A 167 9.21 19.42 -2.45
N PHE A 168 10.33 18.97 -1.87
CA PHE A 168 11.67 19.11 -2.46
C PHE A 168 12.10 17.90 -3.32
N SER A 169 11.20 16.95 -3.60
CA SER A 169 11.48 15.82 -4.50
C SER A 169 10.82 15.98 -5.88
N ASP A 170 11.51 15.54 -6.92
CA ASP A 170 11.03 15.51 -8.31
C ASP A 170 10.00 14.39 -8.52
N LEU A 171 8.88 14.48 -7.81
CA LEU A 171 7.76 13.56 -7.95
C LEU A 171 7.08 13.76 -9.31
N PRO A 172 6.72 12.69 -10.03
CA PRO A 172 5.88 12.78 -11.22
C PRO A 172 4.56 13.51 -10.92
N ASP A 173 4.10 14.35 -11.85
CA ASP A 173 2.93 15.23 -11.64
C ASP A 173 1.64 14.49 -11.26
N ALA A 174 1.45 13.28 -11.78
CA ALA A 174 0.34 12.41 -11.43
C ALA A 174 0.34 12.06 -9.92
N PHE A 175 1.53 11.87 -9.34
CA PHE A 175 1.69 11.60 -7.92
C PHE A 175 1.49 12.86 -7.08
N ARG A 176 1.99 14.02 -7.53
CA ARG A 176 1.77 15.33 -6.88
C ARG A 176 0.29 15.66 -6.75
N SER A 177 -0.48 15.48 -7.83
CA SER A 177 -1.93 15.71 -7.86
C SER A 177 -2.69 14.80 -6.88
N TRP A 178 -2.31 13.53 -6.80
CA TRP A 178 -2.93 12.58 -5.86
C TRP A 178 -2.59 12.86 -4.39
N PHE A 179 -1.40 13.39 -4.11
CA PHE A 179 -1.03 13.87 -2.77
C PHE A 179 -1.80 15.13 -2.37
N GLY A 180 -1.88 16.13 -3.26
CA GLY A 180 -2.49 17.43 -2.96
C GLY A 180 -4.00 17.39 -2.71
N ARG A 181 -4.72 16.41 -3.27
CA ARG A 181 -6.19 16.33 -3.19
C ARG A 181 -6.77 15.86 -1.85
N LYS A 182 -5.97 15.40 -0.89
CA LYS A 182 -6.46 14.79 0.37
C LYS A 182 -5.85 15.33 1.67
N LEU A 183 -5.08 16.42 1.60
CA LEU A 183 -4.57 17.12 2.78
C LEU A 183 -5.17 18.53 2.79
N SER A 184 -5.91 18.85 3.84
CA SER A 184 -6.45 20.20 4.02
C SER A 184 -5.31 21.13 4.42
N PRO A 185 -5.32 22.42 4.01
CA PRO A 185 -4.41 23.41 4.58
C PRO A 185 -4.45 23.49 6.11
N SER A 186 -5.54 23.03 6.74
CA SER A 186 -5.65 22.94 8.20
C SER A 186 -4.79 21.84 8.84
N ASP A 187 -4.30 20.87 8.05
CA ASP A 187 -3.34 19.85 8.51
C ASP A 187 -1.89 20.40 8.53
N LEU A 188 -1.71 21.69 8.19
CA LEU A 188 -0.43 22.38 8.00
C LEU A 188 -0.03 23.31 9.17
N VAL A 189 -0.86 23.44 10.20
CA VAL A 189 -0.59 24.29 11.39
C VAL A 189 -0.32 23.44 12.62
#